data_AF-A0A963VB88-F1
#
_entry.id   AF-A0A963VB88-F1
#
_cell.length_a   1.000
_cell.length_b   1.000
_cell.length_c   1.000
_cell.angle_alpha   90.00
_cell.angle_beta   90.00
_cell.angle_gamma   90.00
#
_symmetry.space_group_name_H-M   'P 1'
#
loop_
_entity.id
_entity.type
_entity.pdbx_description
1 polymer ?
#
loop_
_entity_poly.entity_id
_entity_poly.type
_entity_poly.pdbx_seq_one_letter_code
_entity_poly.pdbx_strand_id
1 'polypeptide(L)'
;LPAGLSEQAKGVPTSQLLQTRFDSAAREALTVSLRETAGEGWADRISAFLRSQSGARSLTPRAGDDPDAILSRADAALKAGDLAAAIDEIAALPEGGKAVMAEWVG
;
A
#
# COMPACT_ATOMS: atom_id res chain seq x y z
N LEU A 1 24.15 -25.92 15.99
CA LEU A 1 23.70 -24.82 15.12
C LEU A 1 24.10 -23.51 15.80
N PRO A 2 25.14 -22.77 15.40
CA PRO A 2 25.57 -21.62 16.19
C PRO A 2 24.83 -20.34 15.77
N ALA A 3 24.09 -19.79 16.74
CA ALA A 3 23.88 -18.38 17.15
C ALA A 3 24.20 -17.20 16.20
N GLY A 4 24.05 -17.32 14.88
CA GLY A 4 24.43 -16.27 13.91
C GLY A 4 23.28 -15.39 13.39
N LEU A 5 22.10 -15.40 14.02
CA LEU A 5 20.95 -14.58 13.58
C LEU A 5 20.54 -13.51 14.61
N SER A 6 21.30 -13.38 15.69
CA SER A 6 20.94 -12.55 16.85
C SER A 6 21.37 -11.08 16.75
N GLU A 7 21.99 -10.64 15.65
CA GLU A 7 22.65 -9.34 15.62
C GLU A 7 22.28 -8.50 14.38
N GLN A 8 21.39 -7.54 14.61
CA GLN A 8 21.40 -6.20 14.01
C GLN A 8 21.16 -6.04 12.50
N ALA A 9 19.91 -5.74 12.15
CA ALA A 9 19.62 -4.64 11.23
C ALA A 9 18.79 -3.59 11.98
N LYS A 10 19.45 -2.78 12.81
CA LYS A 10 18.87 -1.58 13.39
C LYS A 10 18.54 -0.61 12.25
N GLY A 11 17.27 -0.26 12.11
CA GLY A 11 16.82 0.90 11.32
C GLY A 11 15.77 0.61 10.25
N VAL A 12 15.53 -0.65 9.89
CA VAL A 12 14.45 -1.02 8.96
C VAL A 12 13.75 -2.25 9.57
N PRO A 13 12.43 -2.21 9.79
CA PRO A 13 11.70 -3.40 10.22
C PRO A 13 12.03 -4.57 9.28
N THR A 14 12.35 -5.73 9.85
CA THR A 14 12.67 -6.92 9.05
C THR A 14 11.49 -7.21 8.12
N SER A 15 11.73 -7.65 6.87
CA SER A 15 10.67 -7.89 5.88
C SER A 15 9.53 -8.77 6.42
N GLN A 16 9.88 -9.72 7.29
CA GLN A 16 8.96 -10.60 7.99
C GLN A 16 8.08 -9.86 9.02
N LEU A 17 8.62 -8.86 9.69
CA LEU A 17 7.89 -7.99 10.62
C LEU A 17 6.93 -7.06 9.87
N LEU A 18 7.38 -6.51 8.74
CA LEU A 18 6.54 -5.73 7.83
C LEU A 18 5.35 -6.57 7.34
N GLN A 19 5.60 -7.78 6.84
CA GLN A 19 4.55 -8.72 6.44
C GLN A 19 3.56 -9.03 7.57
N THR A 20 4.06 -9.29 8.79
CA THR A 20 3.20 -9.63 9.94
C THR A 20 2.28 -8.47 10.35
N ARG A 21 2.74 -7.22 10.20
CA ARG A 21 1.98 -6.02 10.61
C ARG A 21 1.13 -5.42 9.49
N PHE A 22 1.38 -5.82 8.24
CA PHE A 22 0.70 -5.27 7.08
C PHE A 22 -0.82 -5.43 7.20
N ASP A 23 -1.27 -6.62 7.58
CA ASP A 23 -2.69 -6.98 7.70
C ASP A 23 -3.48 -6.07 8.65
N SER A 24 -2.89 -5.65 9.77
CA SER A 24 -3.52 -4.72 10.71
C SER A 24 -3.50 -3.29 10.17
N ALA A 25 -2.35 -2.86 9.63
CA ALA A 25 -2.19 -1.52 9.07
C ALA A 25 -3.11 -1.29 7.86
N ALA A 26 -3.25 -2.29 6.99
CA ALA A 26 -4.13 -2.25 5.82
C ALA A 26 -5.59 -2.09 6.22
N ARG A 27 -6.07 -2.79 7.25
CA ARG A 27 -7.46 -2.65 7.73
C ARG A 27 -7.74 -1.25 8.29
N GLU A 28 -6.78 -0.68 9.01
CA GLU A 28 -6.87 0.69 9.50
C GLU A 28 -6.83 1.70 8.36
N ALA A 29 -5.86 1.56 7.44
CA ALA A 29 -5.70 2.40 6.26
C ALA A 29 -6.96 2.37 5.38
N LEU A 30 -7.57 1.19 5.19
CA LEU A 30 -8.83 1.03 4.47
C LEU A 30 -9.95 1.81 5.16
N THR A 31 -10.07 1.69 6.48
CA THR A 31 -11.11 2.38 7.25
C THR A 31 -10.98 3.89 7.17
N VAL A 32 -9.76 4.41 7.31
CA VAL A 32 -9.47 5.85 7.20
C VAL A 32 -9.72 6.32 5.77
N SER A 33 -9.22 5.57 4.78
CA SER A 33 -9.41 5.88 3.36
C SER A 33 -10.90 5.94 3.00
N LEU A 34 -11.70 4.97 3.42
CA LEU A 34 -13.15 4.94 3.13
C LEU A 34 -13.90 6.13 3.75
N ARG A 35 -13.48 6.58 4.95
CA ARG A 35 -14.04 7.77 5.59
C ARG A 35 -13.70 9.05 4.84
N GLU A 36 -12.48 9.15 4.32
CA GLU A 36 -12.05 10.29 3.49
C GLU A 36 -12.71 10.30 2.11
N THR A 37 -12.90 9.12 1.50
CA THR A 37 -13.53 9.00 0.18
C THR A 37 -15.04 9.24 0.21
N ALA A 38 -15.68 9.08 1.37
CA ALA A 38 -17.10 9.38 1.54
C ALA A 38 -17.46 10.87 1.36
N GLY A 39 -16.46 11.77 1.29
CA GLY A 39 -16.64 13.23 1.26
C GLY A 39 -16.11 13.96 0.02
N GLU A 40 -16.24 13.39 -1.20
CA GLU A 40 -16.09 14.10 -2.50
C GLU A 40 -14.71 14.14 -3.21
N GLY A 41 -13.60 13.66 -2.62
CA GLY A 41 -12.27 13.94 -3.21
C GLY A 41 -11.60 12.86 -4.07
N TRP A 42 -12.09 11.62 -4.08
CA TRP A 42 -11.33 10.47 -4.60
C TRP A 42 -11.62 10.13 -6.07
N ALA A 43 -12.87 10.20 -6.51
CA ALA A 43 -13.24 9.96 -7.90
C ALA A 43 -12.52 10.96 -8.85
N ASP A 44 -12.42 12.23 -8.45
CA ASP A 44 -11.69 13.25 -9.21
C ASP A 44 -10.18 12.98 -9.23
N ARG A 45 -9.59 12.53 -8.11
CA ARG A 45 -8.15 12.19 -8.05
C ARG A 45 -7.80 10.95 -8.89
N ILE A 46 -8.65 9.93 -8.91
CA ILE A 46 -8.48 8.79 -9.83
C ILE A 46 -8.61 9.24 -11.27
N SER A 47 -9.62 10.06 -11.59
CA SER A 47 -9.78 10.58 -12.95
C SER A 47 -8.54 11.34 -13.42
N ALA A 48 -7.85 12.04 -12.52
CA ALA A 48 -6.60 12.74 -12.77
C ALA A 48 -5.41 11.77 -12.95
N PHE A 49 -5.34 10.69 -12.16
CA PHE A 49 -4.30 9.67 -12.30
C PHE A 49 -4.47 8.82 -13.57
N LEU A 50 -5.71 8.41 -13.91
CA LEU A 50 -6.00 7.77 -15.18
C LEU A 50 -5.65 8.68 -16.35
N ARG A 51 -5.89 9.99 -16.24
CA ARG A 51 -5.47 10.96 -17.26
C ARG A 51 -3.95 11.04 -17.36
N SER A 52 -3.21 11.01 -16.24
CA SER A 52 -1.75 11.03 -16.25
C SER A 52 -1.12 9.73 -16.75
N GLN A 53 -1.80 8.58 -16.60
CA GLN A 53 -1.35 7.28 -17.12
C GLN A 53 -1.90 6.92 -18.52
N SER A 54 -2.99 7.54 -18.98
CA SER A 54 -3.66 7.22 -20.26
C SER A 54 -2.86 7.54 -21.54
N GLY A 55 -1.59 7.95 -21.41
CA GLY A 55 -0.63 7.96 -22.52
C GLY A 55 -0.18 6.56 -22.98
N ALA A 56 -0.44 5.50 -22.22
CA ALA A 56 0.02 4.14 -22.55
C ALA A 56 -1.04 3.06 -22.28
N ARG A 57 -1.82 2.73 -23.32
CA ARG A 57 -2.64 1.51 -23.53
C ARG A 57 -3.53 1.02 -22.36
N SER A 58 -4.85 1.18 -22.54
CA SER A 58 -5.89 0.41 -21.82
C SER A 58 -5.66 -1.09 -22.00
N LEU A 59 -5.32 -1.77 -20.92
CA LEU A 59 -5.54 -3.19 -20.76
C LEU A 59 -6.50 -3.34 -19.59
N THR A 60 -7.56 -4.09 -19.80
CA THR A 60 -8.55 -4.47 -18.78
C THR A 60 -7.95 -5.52 -17.85
N PRO A 61 -7.77 -5.22 -16.57
CA PRO A 61 -7.97 -6.25 -15.55
C PRO A 61 -8.86 -5.68 -14.47
N ARG A 62 -9.88 -6.42 -14.04
CA ARG A 62 -10.68 -6.25 -12.81
C ARG A 62 -10.17 -5.09 -11.91
N ALA A 63 -10.55 -3.87 -12.28
CA ALA A 63 -9.92 -2.63 -11.84
C ALA A 63 -10.78 -2.05 -10.73
N GLY A 64 -10.27 -2.10 -9.51
CA GLY A 64 -10.71 -1.21 -8.45
C GLY A 64 -9.52 -0.33 -8.13
N ASP A 65 -9.70 0.98 -8.23
CA ASP A 65 -8.80 1.96 -7.62
C ASP A 65 -9.28 2.28 -6.19
N ASP A 66 -10.23 1.48 -5.68
CA ASP A 66 -10.70 1.53 -4.32
C ASP A 66 -9.55 1.20 -3.37
N PRO A 67 -9.53 1.80 -2.17
CA PRO A 67 -8.46 1.57 -1.20
C PRO A 67 -8.20 0.09 -0.90
N ASP A 68 -9.24 -0.76 -0.94
CA ASP A 68 -9.12 -2.22 -0.75
C ASP A 68 -8.28 -2.89 -1.84
N ALA A 69 -8.50 -2.53 -3.11
CA ALA A 69 -7.77 -3.11 -4.23
C ALA A 69 -6.31 -2.65 -4.25
N ILE A 70 -6.04 -1.41 -3.87
CA ILE A 70 -4.68 -0.89 -3.69
C ILE A 70 -3.94 -1.67 -2.59
N LEU A 71 -4.57 -1.83 -1.42
CA LEU A 71 -3.99 -2.58 -0.31
C LEU A 71 -3.78 -4.05 -0.64
N SER A 72 -4.68 -4.66 -1.42
CA SER A 72 -4.54 -6.04 -1.89
C SER A 72 -3.33 -6.21 -2.83
N ARG A 73 -3.05 -5.26 -3.73
CA ARG A 73 -1.86 -5.31 -4.58
C ARG A 73 -0.58 -5.07 -3.78
N ALA A 74 -0.61 -4.15 -2.82
CA ALA A 74 0.51 -3.91 -1.91
C ALA A 74 0.86 -5.17 -1.08
N ASP A 75 -0.13 -5.89 -0.57
CA ASP A 75 0.07 -7.17 0.14
C ASP A 75 0.70 -8.24 -0.76
N ALA A 76 0.21 -8.36 -2.00
CA ALA A 76 0.74 -9.32 -2.96
C ALA A 76 2.21 -9.03 -3.31
N ALA A 77 2.56 -7.76 -3.54
CA ALA A 77 3.93 -7.32 -3.77
C ALA A 77 4.83 -7.60 -2.56
N LEU A 78 4.34 -7.31 -1.35
CA LEU A 78 5.07 -7.57 -0.12
C LEU A 78 5.33 -9.06 0.12
N LYS A 79 4.36 -9.93 -0.19
CA LYS A 79 4.50 -11.39 -0.15
C LYS A 79 5.45 -11.93 -1.21
N ALA A 80 5.57 -11.26 -2.35
CA ALA A 80 6.56 -11.54 -3.38
C ALA A 80 7.98 -11.06 -3.00
N GLY A 81 8.13 -10.33 -1.90
CA GLY A 81 9.40 -9.73 -1.48
C GLY A 81 9.72 -8.41 -2.18
N ASP A 82 8.76 -7.86 -2.93
CA ASP A 82 8.89 -6.58 -3.64
C ASP A 82 8.31 -5.44 -2.80
N LEU A 83 9.11 -4.97 -1.83
CA LEU A 83 8.73 -3.85 -0.97
C LEU A 83 8.57 -2.54 -1.76
N ALA A 84 9.34 -2.35 -2.83
CA ALA A 84 9.27 -1.14 -3.64
C ALA A 84 7.91 -1.05 -4.34
N ALA A 85 7.47 -2.13 -4.99
CA ALA A 85 6.15 -2.19 -5.60
C ALA A 85 5.03 -2.04 -4.56
N ALA A 86 5.19 -2.58 -3.34
CA ALA A 86 4.21 -2.38 -2.27
C ALA A 86 4.08 -0.90 -1.85
N ILE A 87 5.19 -0.17 -1.77
CA ILE A 87 5.20 1.27 -1.45
C ILE A 87 4.57 2.09 -2.59
N ASP A 88 4.85 1.74 -3.85
CA ASP A 88 4.27 2.41 -5.01
C ASP A 88 2.74 2.25 -5.04
N GLU A 89 2.21 1.08 -4.70
CA GLU A 89 0.77 0.86 -4.56
C GLU A 89 0.20 1.71 -3.42
N ILE A 90 0.82 1.69 -2.23
CA ILE A 90 0.40 2.50 -1.07
C ILE A 90 0.33 3.99 -1.41
N ALA A 91 1.21 4.51 -2.27
CA ALA A 91 1.21 5.91 -2.68
C ALA A 91 -0.07 6.34 -3.42
N ALA A 92 -0.83 5.38 -3.97
CA ALA A 92 -2.12 5.62 -4.62
C ALA A 92 -3.30 5.74 -3.63
N LEU A 93 -3.12 5.41 -2.35
CA LEU A 93 -4.17 5.54 -1.34
C LEU A 93 -4.59 7.01 -1.12
N PRO A 94 -5.78 7.26 -0.54
CA PRO A 94 -6.09 8.55 0.06
C PRO A 94 -5.06 8.95 1.13
N GLU A 95 -4.92 10.25 1.39
CA GLU A 95 -3.89 10.81 2.28
C GLU A 95 -3.91 10.18 3.67
N GLY A 96 -5.08 9.98 4.28
CA GLY A 96 -5.18 9.33 5.57
C GLY A 96 -4.80 7.85 5.53
N GLY A 97 -5.10 7.16 4.43
CA GLY A 97 -4.61 5.79 4.19
C GLY A 97 -3.10 5.71 4.08
N LYS A 98 -2.48 6.65 3.34
CA LYS A 98 -1.02 6.77 3.24
C LYS A 98 -0.38 7.04 4.60
N ALA A 99 -0.97 7.94 5.39
CA ALA A 99 -0.44 8.28 6.71
C ALA A 99 -0.40 7.06 7.64
N VAL A 100 -1.47 6.26 7.67
CA VAL A 100 -1.50 4.99 8.43
C VAL A 100 -0.43 4.02 7.93
N MET A 101 -0.28 3.87 6.61
CA MET A 101 0.72 2.96 6.04
C MET A 101 2.16 3.47 6.18
N ALA A 102 2.37 4.78 6.34
CA ALA A 102 3.70 5.35 6.61
C ALA A 102 4.21 4.93 7.99
N GLU A 103 3.34 4.92 9.01
CA GLU A 103 3.64 4.39 10.35
C GLU A 103 3.90 2.87 10.36
N TRP A 104 3.45 2.15 9.33
CA TRP A 104 3.77 0.72 9.18
C TRP A 104 5.19 0.49 8.65
N VAL A 105 5.68 1.35 7.76
CA VAL A 105 7.03 1.26 7.18
C VAL A 105 8.11 1.77 8.15
N GLY A 106 7.77 2.72 9.05
CA GLY A 106 8.68 3.43 9.96
C GLY A 106 8.71 2.92 11.39
#